data_AF-A0A7K5A4M1-F1
#
_entry.id   AF-A0A7K5A4M1-F1
#
_cell.length_a   1.000
_cell.length_b   1.000
_cell.length_c   1.000
_cell.angle_alpha   90.00
_cell.angle_beta   90.00
_cell.angle_gamma   90.00
#
_symmetry.space_group_name_H-M   'P 1'
#
loop_
_entity.id
_entity.type
_entity.pdbx_description
1 polymer ?
#
loop_
_entity_poly.entity_id
_entity_poly.type
_entity_poly.pdbx_seq_one_letter_code
_entity_poly.pdbx_strand_id
1 'polypeptide(L)'
;VARALLINSHPVCPAARGPRRRAAQQIPEEILGNTELQEAVEALPRNYNFEIPKTIWRIRQAQAKKVALQMPEGLLMFACTIADIIERAVGSHGARAAPFIPWMWAAGLLGLWVHPTLTPSLFLSPVPIDATQGLKMLYVFVDIKIDTSHFLETIRFNFTAGTSLALVSTIQFVSTVQAASQELRSQYKVCVPQCKPLSPGEILGCTSPRLAEDTDAVVYLGDGRFHLESIMIANPGIPAYRYDPYSKVFSQEHYDHERMRHSRQDAIRTAAGARCWGLILGTLGRQGSLSILQHLESRLRALGRPFVRVLLSEIFPSKLRLFPAVDAWVQVACPRLSIDWGQAFGKPLLTPYEAMVALQDIEWQQPYPMDFYASQSLGPWTVNHAGTQPRGHGRPAQVGSMA
;
A
#
# COMPACT_ATOMS: atom_id res chain seq x y z
N VAL A 1 5.78 2.45 -4.84
CA VAL A 1 5.38 1.61 -6.00
C VAL A 1 4.92 2.52 -7.13
N ALA A 2 5.47 2.38 -8.32
CA ALA A 2 4.96 3.01 -9.53
C ALA A 2 3.97 2.05 -10.24
N ARG A 3 3.08 2.57 -11.06
CA ARG A 3 2.06 1.78 -11.77
C ARG A 3 2.02 2.18 -13.25
N ALA A 4 1.86 1.21 -14.13
CA ALA A 4 1.57 1.43 -15.54
C ALA A 4 0.20 0.82 -15.87
N LEU A 5 -0.72 1.65 -16.35
CA LEU A 5 -2.05 1.24 -16.79
C LEU A 5 -2.02 1.02 -18.31
N LEU A 6 -2.45 -0.17 -18.73
CA LEU A 6 -2.47 -0.61 -20.11
C LEU A 6 -3.92 -0.64 -20.62
N ILE A 7 -4.22 0.16 -21.63
CA ILE A 7 -5.57 0.35 -22.16
C ILE A 7 -5.68 -0.22 -23.58
N ASN A 8 -6.62 -1.13 -23.77
CA ASN A 8 -6.99 -1.67 -25.09
C ASN A 8 -8.32 -1.06 -25.54
N SER A 9 -8.44 -0.75 -26.83
CA SER A 9 -9.66 -0.14 -27.41
C SER A 9 -10.80 -1.13 -27.66
N HIS A 10 -10.61 -2.43 -27.42
CA HIS A 10 -11.62 -3.47 -27.63
C HIS A 10 -11.55 -4.57 -26.55
N PRO A 11 -12.69 -5.19 -26.19
CA PRO A 11 -12.70 -6.38 -25.34
C PRO A 11 -11.97 -7.51 -26.07
N VAL A 12 -10.85 -7.95 -25.50
CA VAL A 12 -10.12 -9.11 -26.02
C VAL A 12 -10.83 -10.38 -25.55
N CYS A 13 -11.31 -11.20 -26.48
CA CYS A 13 -11.81 -12.54 -26.19
C CYS A 13 -10.79 -13.35 -25.38
N PRO A 14 -11.22 -14.18 -24.42
CA PRO A 14 -10.29 -14.98 -23.63
C PRO A 14 -9.59 -16.00 -24.53
N ALA A 15 -8.29 -15.80 -24.77
CA ALA A 15 -7.47 -16.79 -25.45
C ALA A 15 -7.41 -18.08 -24.62
N ALA A 16 -7.55 -19.21 -25.32
CA ALA A 16 -7.57 -20.56 -24.73
C ALA A 16 -6.34 -20.84 -23.85
N ARG A 17 -6.56 -21.50 -22.71
CA ARG A 17 -5.51 -21.89 -21.75
C ARG A 17 -4.68 -23.05 -22.32
N GLY A 18 -3.56 -22.73 -22.95
CA GLY A 18 -2.47 -23.68 -23.21
C GLY A 18 -1.43 -23.76 -22.07
N PRO A 19 -0.68 -24.85 -21.94
CA PRO A 19 0.25 -25.07 -20.83
C PRO A 19 1.60 -24.37 -21.07
N ARG A 20 1.71 -23.06 -20.79
CA ARG A 20 3.01 -22.33 -20.79
C ARG A 20 3.01 -21.15 -19.80
N ARG A 21 3.05 -21.41 -18.49
CA ARG A 21 3.19 -20.33 -17.48
C ARG A 21 4.63 -19.88 -17.22
N ARG A 22 5.64 -20.71 -17.48
CA ARG A 22 7.06 -20.38 -17.21
C ARG A 22 7.75 -19.57 -18.33
N ALA A 23 7.45 -19.85 -19.61
CA ALA A 23 8.06 -19.12 -20.74
C ALA A 23 7.49 -17.69 -20.93
N ALA A 24 6.30 -17.38 -20.41
CA ALA A 24 5.64 -16.09 -20.58
C ALA A 24 6.22 -14.94 -19.71
N GLN A 25 7.19 -15.25 -18.82
CA GLN A 25 7.80 -14.30 -17.90
C GLN A 25 9.20 -13.83 -18.31
N GLN A 26 9.85 -14.52 -19.24
CA GLN A 26 11.16 -14.09 -19.74
C GLN A 26 10.99 -12.91 -20.70
N ILE A 27 11.76 -11.87 -20.46
CA ILE A 27 11.83 -10.69 -21.34
C ILE A 27 12.63 -11.11 -22.57
N PRO A 28 12.11 -10.94 -23.80
CA PRO A 28 12.82 -11.31 -25.02
C PRO A 28 14.19 -10.61 -25.15
N GLU A 29 15.17 -11.31 -25.73
CA GLU A 29 16.51 -10.77 -26.00
C GLU A 29 16.47 -9.54 -26.91
N GLU A 30 15.50 -9.45 -27.82
CA GLU A 30 15.27 -8.25 -28.64
C GLU A 30 15.00 -6.97 -27.83
N ILE A 31 14.49 -7.08 -26.60
CA ILE A 31 14.29 -5.94 -25.70
C ILE A 31 15.53 -5.76 -24.82
N LEU A 32 16.08 -6.85 -24.30
CA LEU A 32 17.24 -6.78 -23.40
C LEU A 32 18.52 -6.31 -24.11
N GLY A 33 18.73 -6.71 -25.37
CA GLY A 33 19.90 -6.36 -26.18
C GLY A 33 19.71 -5.14 -27.08
N ASN A 34 18.61 -4.38 -26.92
CA ASN A 34 18.39 -3.17 -27.69
C ASN A 34 19.28 -2.03 -27.17
N THR A 35 20.32 -1.66 -27.92
CA THR A 35 21.29 -0.62 -27.55
C THR A 35 20.64 0.74 -27.34
N GLU A 36 19.76 1.17 -28.25
CA GLU A 36 19.07 2.47 -28.14
C GLU A 36 18.22 2.57 -26.86
N LEU A 37 17.55 1.47 -26.49
CA LEU A 37 16.77 1.40 -25.26
C LEU A 37 17.68 1.44 -24.02
N GLN A 38 18.82 0.73 -24.06
CA GLN A 38 19.77 0.76 -22.95
C GLN A 38 20.32 2.17 -22.73
N GLU A 39 20.76 2.85 -23.80
CA GLU A 39 21.23 4.23 -23.76
C GLU A 39 20.17 5.18 -23.22
N ALA A 40 18.91 5.05 -23.67
CA ALA A 40 17.81 5.87 -23.19
C ALA A 40 17.52 5.66 -21.69
N VAL A 41 17.67 4.43 -21.19
CA VAL A 41 17.52 4.11 -19.76
C VAL A 41 18.64 4.70 -18.91
N GLU A 42 19.83 4.97 -19.46
CA GLU A 42 20.93 5.62 -18.72
C GLU A 42 20.61 7.06 -18.28
N ALA A 43 19.60 7.70 -18.88
CA ALA A 43 19.09 8.99 -18.43
C ALA A 43 18.39 8.91 -17.05
N LEU A 44 18.03 7.71 -16.60
CA LEU A 44 17.45 7.47 -15.28
C LEU A 44 18.55 7.20 -14.24
N PRO A 45 18.33 7.53 -12.96
CA PRO A 45 19.33 7.32 -11.92
C PRO A 45 19.68 5.84 -11.77
N ARG A 46 20.97 5.50 -11.88
CA ARG A 46 21.48 4.11 -11.88
C ARG A 46 21.19 3.33 -10.61
N ASN A 47 20.94 4.02 -9.50
CA ASN A 47 20.56 3.41 -8.24
C ASN A 47 19.06 3.09 -8.15
N TYR A 48 18.24 3.44 -9.15
CA TYR A 48 16.82 3.08 -9.21
C TYR A 48 16.58 2.04 -10.30
N ASN A 49 15.82 1.01 -9.99
CA ASN A 49 15.35 0.03 -10.97
C ASN A 49 13.86 0.23 -11.24
N PHE A 50 13.53 0.87 -12.36
CA PHE A 50 12.15 1.09 -12.83
C PHE A 50 11.57 -0.07 -13.63
N GLU A 51 12.26 -1.21 -13.75
CA GLU A 51 11.86 -2.37 -14.55
C GLU A 51 11.40 -2.00 -15.99
N ILE A 52 12.10 -1.06 -16.65
CA ILE A 52 11.71 -0.54 -17.98
C ILE A 52 11.57 -1.66 -19.04
N PRO A 53 12.53 -2.60 -19.20
CA PRO A 53 12.40 -3.68 -20.17
C PRO A 53 11.18 -4.57 -19.94
N LYS A 54 10.89 -4.88 -18.66
CA LYS A 54 9.71 -5.66 -18.26
C LYS A 54 8.42 -4.90 -18.57
N THR A 55 8.40 -3.60 -18.33
CA THR A 55 7.26 -2.73 -18.63
C THR A 55 6.96 -2.72 -20.12
N ILE A 56 7.98 -2.53 -20.97
CA ILE A 56 7.86 -2.59 -22.44
C ILE A 56 7.32 -3.95 -22.89
N TRP A 57 7.89 -5.05 -22.36
CA TRP A 57 7.42 -6.39 -22.69
C TRP A 57 5.95 -6.60 -22.33
N ARG A 58 5.50 -6.12 -21.17
CA ARG A 58 4.10 -6.21 -20.75
C ARG A 58 3.17 -5.37 -21.61
N ILE A 59 3.61 -4.19 -22.05
CA ILE A 59 2.85 -3.35 -22.99
C ILE A 59 2.66 -4.10 -24.32
N ARG A 60 3.73 -4.70 -24.87
CA ARG A 60 3.68 -5.50 -26.10
C ARG A 60 2.77 -6.72 -25.97
N GLN A 61 2.91 -7.51 -24.90
CA GLN A 61 2.04 -8.66 -24.60
C GLN A 61 0.57 -8.25 -24.47
N ALA A 62 0.30 -7.07 -23.93
CA ALA A 62 -1.06 -6.56 -23.80
C ALA A 62 -1.63 -6.03 -25.12
N GLN A 63 -0.80 -5.79 -26.14
CA GLN A 63 -1.14 -5.05 -27.36
C GLN A 63 -1.80 -3.70 -27.03
N ALA A 64 -1.27 -3.04 -25.99
CA ALA A 64 -1.85 -1.80 -25.50
C ALA A 64 -1.55 -0.64 -26.44
N LYS A 65 -2.59 0.12 -26.82
CA LYS A 65 -2.46 1.30 -27.68
C LYS A 65 -2.26 2.59 -26.90
N LYS A 66 -2.69 2.60 -25.64
CA LYS A 66 -2.54 3.73 -24.72
C LYS A 66 -2.00 3.22 -23.39
N VAL A 67 -0.99 3.90 -22.87
CA VAL A 67 -0.37 3.62 -21.58
C VAL A 67 -0.44 4.87 -20.71
N ALA A 68 -0.98 4.73 -19.50
CA ALA A 68 -0.95 5.80 -18.51
C ALA A 68 0.00 5.42 -17.37
N LEU A 69 0.95 6.30 -17.04
CA LEU A 69 1.91 6.07 -15.97
C LEU A 69 1.48 6.79 -14.71
N GLN A 70 1.32 6.08 -13.61
CA GLN A 70 1.05 6.68 -12.32
C GLN A 70 2.26 6.51 -11.39
N MET A 71 2.71 7.62 -10.81
CA MET A 71 3.87 7.64 -9.94
C MET A 71 3.55 8.28 -8.58
N PRO A 72 4.18 7.82 -7.49
CA PRO A 72 4.16 8.55 -6.23
C PRO A 72 4.95 9.86 -6.37
N GLU A 73 4.70 10.82 -5.48
CA GLU A 73 5.27 12.17 -5.49
C GLU A 73 6.78 12.19 -5.76
N GLY A 74 7.56 11.41 -4.99
CA GLY A 74 9.02 11.35 -5.11
C GLY A 74 9.55 10.74 -6.41
N LEU A 75 8.70 10.20 -7.27
CA LEU A 75 9.08 9.67 -8.59
C LEU A 75 8.51 10.51 -9.75
N LEU A 76 7.69 11.53 -9.48
CA LEU A 76 7.09 12.37 -10.54
C LEU A 76 8.14 13.07 -11.40
N MET A 77 9.30 13.38 -10.84
CA MET A 77 10.43 13.97 -11.57
C MET A 77 10.95 13.10 -12.73
N PHE A 78 10.68 11.78 -12.71
CA PHE A 78 11.08 10.85 -13.76
C PHE A 78 9.95 10.57 -14.76
N ALA A 79 8.75 11.12 -14.56
CA ALA A 79 7.54 10.72 -15.28
C ALA A 79 7.63 10.96 -16.79
N CYS A 80 8.08 12.16 -17.20
CA CYS A 80 8.22 12.50 -18.62
C CYS A 80 9.32 11.66 -19.29
N THR A 81 10.49 11.55 -18.66
CA THR A 81 11.60 10.74 -19.18
C THR A 81 11.20 9.28 -19.38
N ILE A 82 10.51 8.68 -18.41
CA ILE A 82 10.02 7.30 -18.52
C ILE A 82 8.95 7.18 -19.62
N ALA A 83 8.05 8.16 -19.74
CA ALA A 83 7.06 8.18 -20.81
C ALA A 83 7.72 8.22 -22.20
N ASP A 84 8.72 9.08 -22.40
CA ASP A 84 9.47 9.19 -23.65
C ASP A 84 10.21 7.89 -23.99
N ILE A 85 10.87 7.27 -23.01
CA ILE A 85 11.55 5.98 -23.20
C ILE A 85 10.57 4.89 -23.66
N ILE A 86 9.41 4.80 -22.99
CA ILE A 86 8.38 3.81 -23.33
C ILE A 86 7.76 4.10 -24.69
N GLU A 87 7.45 5.36 -24.99
CA GLU A 87 6.85 5.76 -26.27
C GLU A 87 7.80 5.48 -27.43
N ARG A 88 9.11 5.75 -27.30
CA ARG A 88 10.09 5.39 -28.34
C ARG A 88 10.18 3.88 -28.55
N ALA A 89 10.21 3.11 -27.47
CA ALA A 89 10.37 1.65 -27.53
C ALA A 89 9.14 0.88 -28.06
N VAL A 90 7.94 1.47 -27.93
CA VAL A 90 6.67 0.85 -28.33
C VAL A 90 5.99 1.61 -29.49
N GLY A 91 6.46 2.80 -29.85
CA GLY A 91 5.87 3.66 -30.89
C GLY A 91 5.81 3.00 -32.26
N SER A 92 6.78 2.13 -32.59
CA SER A 92 6.76 1.28 -33.79
C SER A 92 5.57 0.30 -33.85
N HIS A 93 4.89 0.06 -32.73
CA HIS A 93 3.71 -0.80 -32.60
C HIS A 93 2.40 0.00 -32.43
N GLY A 94 2.44 1.33 -32.59
CA GLY A 94 1.26 2.20 -32.53
C GLY A 94 0.75 2.52 -31.12
N ALA A 95 1.56 2.27 -30.07
CA ALA A 95 1.22 2.63 -28.70
C ALA A 95 1.73 4.04 -28.35
N ARG A 96 0.94 4.78 -27.57
CA ARG A 96 1.34 6.08 -27.00
C ARG A 96 1.33 5.99 -25.47
N ALA A 97 2.40 6.49 -24.84
CA ALA A 97 2.53 6.54 -23.39
C ALA A 97 2.42 7.99 -22.91
N ALA A 98 1.64 8.24 -21.87
CA ALA A 98 1.52 9.55 -21.27
C ALA A 98 1.63 9.44 -19.74
N PRO A 99 2.38 10.35 -19.08
CA PRO A 99 2.37 10.42 -17.63
C PRO A 99 0.99 10.88 -17.14
N PHE A 100 0.48 10.21 -16.10
CA PHE A 100 -0.74 10.57 -15.39
C PHE A 100 -0.38 11.09 -14.01
N ILE A 101 -0.61 12.39 -13.82
CA ILE A 101 -0.34 13.08 -12.57
C ILE A 101 -1.68 13.32 -11.87
N PRO A 102 -1.94 12.75 -10.68
CA PRO A 102 -3.24 12.87 -10.00
C PRO A 102 -3.71 14.31 -9.75
N TRP A 103 -2.80 15.27 -9.53
CA TRP A 103 -3.14 16.68 -9.31
C TRP A 103 -3.47 17.46 -10.58
N MET A 104 -3.14 16.92 -11.77
CA MET A 104 -3.35 17.59 -13.07
C MET A 104 -4.82 17.66 -13.49
N TRP A 105 -5.73 17.12 -12.67
CA TRP A 105 -7.18 17.36 -12.79
C TRP A 105 -7.63 18.72 -12.22
N ALA A 106 -6.84 19.35 -11.34
CA ALA A 106 -7.21 20.63 -10.73
C ALA A 106 -6.88 21.86 -11.59
N ALA A 107 -6.04 21.71 -12.62
CA ALA A 107 -5.71 22.78 -13.56
C ALA A 107 -6.04 22.29 -14.97
N GLY A 108 -7.15 22.75 -15.54
CA GLY A 108 -7.59 22.43 -16.90
C GLY A 108 -6.63 22.92 -17.98
N LEU A 109 -5.49 22.25 -18.13
CA LEU A 109 -4.47 22.56 -19.13
C LEU A 109 -3.97 21.26 -19.78
N LEU A 110 -4.04 21.26 -21.11
CA LEU A 110 -3.48 20.32 -22.08
C LEU A 110 -4.27 19.01 -22.31
N GLY A 111 -5.33 19.11 -23.11
CA GLY A 111 -5.48 18.37 -24.39
C GLY A 111 -5.41 16.83 -24.43
N LEU A 112 -5.33 16.13 -23.31
CA LEU A 112 -5.32 14.67 -23.26
C LEU A 112 -6.76 14.17 -23.13
N TRP A 113 -7.29 13.62 -24.22
CA TRP A 113 -8.58 12.91 -24.24
C TRP A 113 -8.52 11.68 -23.32
N VAL A 114 -8.93 11.88 -22.07
CA VAL A 114 -9.11 10.83 -21.06
C VAL A 114 -10.36 10.02 -21.41
N HIS A 115 -10.20 8.72 -21.63
CA HIS A 115 -11.33 7.82 -21.88
C HIS A 115 -12.27 7.80 -20.66
N PRO A 116 -13.60 7.84 -20.84
CA PRO A 116 -14.58 7.95 -19.74
C PRO A 116 -14.57 6.82 -18.69
N THR A 117 -13.74 5.79 -18.88
CA THR A 117 -13.55 4.68 -17.91
C THR A 117 -12.40 4.90 -16.92
N LEU A 118 -11.58 5.95 -17.09
CA LEU A 118 -10.46 6.26 -16.21
C LEU A 118 -10.94 7.12 -15.04
N THR A 119 -11.53 6.48 -14.02
CA THR A 119 -11.99 7.19 -12.83
C THR A 119 -10.82 7.49 -11.87
N PRO A 120 -10.75 8.69 -11.27
CA PRO A 120 -9.69 9.09 -10.33
C PRO A 120 -9.51 8.14 -9.13
N SER A 121 -10.56 7.37 -8.83
CA SER A 121 -10.64 6.43 -7.72
C SER A 121 -9.72 5.22 -7.84
N LEU A 122 -9.17 4.89 -9.00
CA LEU A 122 -8.38 3.67 -9.17
C LEU A 122 -6.92 3.80 -8.69
N PHE A 123 -6.45 5.03 -8.48
CA PHE A 123 -5.03 5.33 -8.59
C PHE A 123 -4.28 5.33 -7.23
N LEU A 124 -4.85 5.73 -6.10
CA LEU A 124 -4.05 6.04 -4.89
C LEU A 124 -3.85 4.90 -3.86
N SER A 125 -3.67 3.64 -4.32
CA SER A 125 -3.39 2.51 -3.41
C SER A 125 -1.95 1.99 -3.53
N PRO A 126 -1.26 1.64 -2.43
CA PRO A 126 -0.01 0.88 -2.53
C PRO A 126 -0.24 -0.60 -2.86
N VAL A 127 -1.45 -1.12 -2.62
CA VAL A 127 -1.81 -2.53 -2.81
C VAL A 127 -2.33 -2.80 -4.23
N PRO A 128 -1.92 -3.92 -4.87
CA PRO A 128 -2.43 -4.36 -6.16
C PRO A 128 -3.96 -4.44 -6.28
N ILE A 129 -4.46 -4.01 -7.45
CA ILE A 129 -5.84 -4.08 -7.91
C ILE A 129 -5.84 -4.96 -9.16
N ASP A 130 -6.51 -6.10 -9.09
CA ASP A 130 -6.61 -7.06 -10.21
C ASP A 130 -8.00 -7.04 -10.88
N ALA A 131 -8.95 -6.25 -10.37
CA ALA A 131 -10.35 -6.29 -10.76
C ALA A 131 -10.80 -4.97 -11.42
N THR A 132 -10.33 -4.72 -12.64
CA THR A 132 -10.88 -3.65 -13.49
C THR A 132 -11.30 -4.20 -14.85
N GLN A 133 -12.58 -4.02 -15.19
CA GLN A 133 -13.08 -4.41 -16.51
C GLN A 133 -12.47 -3.50 -17.59
N GLY A 134 -11.84 -4.09 -18.59
CA GLY A 134 -11.26 -3.38 -19.75
C GLY A 134 -9.90 -2.69 -19.51
N LEU A 135 -9.36 -2.73 -18.29
CA LEU A 135 -8.06 -2.12 -17.95
C LEU A 135 -7.11 -3.19 -17.39
N LYS A 136 -5.91 -3.28 -17.95
CA LYS A 136 -4.83 -4.12 -17.41
C LYS A 136 -3.88 -3.23 -16.61
N MET A 137 -3.60 -3.60 -15.36
CA MET A 137 -2.70 -2.83 -14.49
C MET A 137 -1.40 -3.59 -14.25
N LEU A 138 -0.28 -2.92 -14.47
CA LEU A 138 1.06 -3.39 -14.14
C LEU A 138 1.59 -2.61 -12.94
N TYR A 139 2.01 -3.34 -11.91
CA TYR A 139 2.71 -2.78 -10.75
C TYR A 139 4.21 -2.87 -10.97
N VAL A 140 4.88 -1.73 -10.84
CA VAL A 140 6.33 -1.58 -10.95
C VAL A 140 6.86 -1.25 -9.56
N PHE A 141 7.50 -2.24 -8.95
CA PHE A 141 8.16 -2.08 -7.66
C PHE A 141 9.54 -1.48 -7.93
N VAL A 142 9.63 -0.16 -7.77
CA VAL A 142 10.89 0.57 -7.94
C VAL A 142 11.80 0.22 -6.78
N ASP A 143 12.86 -0.51 -7.10
CA ASP A 143 13.92 -0.87 -6.16
C ASP A 143 15.00 0.21 -6.16
N ILE A 144 15.42 0.64 -4.97
CA ILE A 144 16.44 1.67 -4.79
C ILE A 144 17.65 1.05 -4.11
N LYS A 145 18.78 1.08 -4.81
CA LYS A 145 20.09 0.67 -4.30
C LYS A 145 20.63 1.73 -3.35
N ILE A 146 21.19 1.27 -2.25
CA ILE A 146 21.80 2.08 -1.20
C ILE A 146 23.21 1.57 -0.89
N ASP A 147 23.94 2.30 -0.05
CA ASP A 147 25.22 1.85 0.50
C ASP A 147 25.00 0.75 1.55
N THR A 148 24.92 -0.50 1.09
CA THR A 148 24.69 -1.67 1.95
C THR A 148 25.86 -1.93 2.89
N SER A 149 27.11 -1.58 2.53
CA SER A 149 28.27 -1.76 3.42
C SER A 149 28.12 -0.90 4.66
N HIS A 150 27.82 0.39 4.47
CA HIS A 150 27.60 1.30 5.58
C HIS A 150 26.44 0.87 6.47
N PHE A 151 25.33 0.38 5.88
CA PHE A 151 24.22 -0.16 6.67
C PHE A 151 24.66 -1.36 7.54
N LEU A 152 25.37 -2.33 6.97
CA LEU A 152 25.87 -3.49 7.70
C LEU A 152 26.83 -3.12 8.82
N GLU A 153 27.78 -2.22 8.55
CA GLU A 153 28.73 -1.71 9.53
C GLU A 153 28.03 -0.97 10.66
N THR A 154 27.00 -0.18 10.35
CA THR A 154 26.17 0.51 11.34
C THR A 154 25.50 -0.47 12.29
N ILE A 155 24.92 -1.57 11.78
CA ILE A 155 24.33 -2.61 12.64
C ILE A 155 25.40 -3.26 13.51
N ARG A 156 26.56 -3.59 12.94
CA ARG A 156 27.69 -4.20 13.65
C ARG A 156 28.25 -3.32 14.77
N PHE A 157 28.27 -2.01 14.56
CA PHE A 157 28.74 -1.04 15.54
C PHE A 157 27.77 -0.88 16.71
N ASN A 158 26.46 -0.91 16.45
CA ASN A 158 25.44 -0.55 17.46
C ASN A 158 24.87 -1.75 18.22
N PHE A 159 24.98 -2.97 17.71
CA PHE A 159 24.41 -4.17 18.36
C PHE A 159 25.46 -5.24 18.62
N THR A 160 25.42 -5.82 19.82
CA THR A 160 26.24 -6.96 20.21
C THR A 160 25.89 -8.21 19.39
N ALA A 161 26.88 -9.04 19.07
CA ALA A 161 26.61 -10.33 18.44
C ALA A 161 25.65 -11.19 19.30
N GLY A 162 24.78 -11.95 18.66
CA GLY A 162 23.73 -12.75 19.29
C GLY A 162 22.38 -12.03 19.45
N THR A 163 22.35 -10.69 19.35
CA THR A 163 21.11 -9.90 19.44
C THR A 163 20.08 -10.36 18.41
N SER A 164 18.81 -10.44 18.82
CA SER A 164 17.69 -10.75 17.93
C SER A 164 17.14 -9.49 17.27
N LEU A 165 17.32 -9.40 15.96
CA LEU A 165 16.99 -8.21 15.16
C LEU A 165 15.86 -8.51 14.18
N ALA A 166 14.79 -7.71 14.21
CA ALA A 166 13.77 -7.69 13.16
C ALA A 166 14.11 -6.61 12.12
N LEU A 167 14.43 -7.03 10.89
CA LEU A 167 14.71 -6.10 9.80
C LEU A 167 13.45 -5.86 8.97
N VAL A 168 13.08 -4.59 8.83
CA VAL A 168 11.90 -4.15 8.07
C VAL A 168 12.20 -2.91 7.24
N SER A 169 11.37 -2.65 6.23
CA SER A 169 11.51 -1.54 5.30
C SER A 169 10.19 -1.28 4.57
N THR A 170 10.14 -0.20 3.83
CA THR A 170 9.20 -0.03 2.71
C THR A 170 9.66 -0.80 1.48
N ILE A 171 8.73 -1.05 0.55
CA ILE A 171 8.95 -1.85 -0.66
C ILE A 171 10.19 -1.48 -1.47
N GLN A 172 10.58 -0.20 -1.53
CA GLN A 172 11.73 0.25 -2.32
C GLN A 172 13.10 -0.23 -1.82
N PHE A 173 13.23 -0.72 -0.58
CA PHE A 173 14.50 -1.24 -0.06
C PHE A 173 14.41 -2.71 0.42
N VAL A 174 13.32 -3.42 0.11
CA VAL A 174 13.12 -4.80 0.56
C VAL A 174 14.23 -5.73 0.05
N SER A 175 14.71 -5.54 -1.18
CA SER A 175 15.84 -6.32 -1.72
C SER A 175 17.10 -6.20 -0.85
N THR A 176 17.39 -4.97 -0.38
CA THR A 176 18.53 -4.68 0.49
C THR A 176 18.34 -5.29 1.87
N VAL A 177 17.13 -5.25 2.43
CA VAL A 177 16.82 -5.95 3.69
C VAL A 177 17.06 -7.46 3.57
N GLN A 178 16.66 -8.07 2.46
CA GLN A 178 16.91 -9.50 2.22
C GLN A 178 18.40 -9.82 2.14
N ALA A 179 19.18 -9.03 1.40
CA ALA A 179 20.62 -9.19 1.28
C ALA A 179 21.32 -8.99 2.64
N ALA A 180 21.00 -7.90 3.34
CA ALA A 180 21.57 -7.60 4.65
C ALA A 180 21.22 -8.69 5.68
N SER A 181 20.01 -9.25 5.63
CA SER A 181 19.64 -10.38 6.49
C SER A 181 20.54 -11.59 6.29
N GLN A 182 20.91 -11.92 5.04
CA GLN A 182 21.80 -13.04 4.75
C GLN A 182 23.20 -12.82 5.34
N GLU A 183 23.74 -11.62 5.19
CA GLU A 183 25.07 -11.24 5.70
C GLU A 183 25.14 -11.21 7.23
N LEU A 184 24.06 -10.75 7.90
CA LEU A 184 24.02 -10.58 9.35
C LEU A 184 23.70 -11.89 10.11
N ARG A 185 23.15 -12.92 9.46
CA ARG A 185 22.75 -14.18 10.11
C ARG A 185 23.87 -14.95 10.82
N SER A 186 25.13 -14.74 10.41
CA SER A 186 26.28 -15.37 11.06
C SER A 186 26.59 -14.79 12.44
N GLN A 187 26.14 -13.56 12.72
CA GLN A 187 26.46 -12.80 13.91
C GLN A 187 25.22 -12.47 14.77
N TYR A 188 24.03 -12.48 14.19
CA TYR A 188 22.78 -12.05 14.82
C TYR A 188 21.64 -13.04 14.59
N LYS A 189 20.66 -13.08 15.50
CA LYS A 189 19.40 -13.80 15.28
C LYS A 189 18.46 -12.92 14.46
N VAL A 190 18.63 -12.93 13.14
CA VAL A 190 17.90 -12.04 12.23
C VAL A 190 16.54 -12.63 11.83
N CYS A 191 15.48 -11.86 12.06
CA CYS A 191 14.13 -12.10 11.55
C CYS A 191 13.78 -11.07 10.46
N VAL A 192 13.18 -11.54 9.37
CA VAL A 192 12.60 -10.66 8.34
C VAL A 192 11.10 -10.97 8.26
N PRO A 193 10.28 -10.32 9.08
CA PRO A 193 8.89 -10.71 9.29
C PRO A 193 8.03 -10.40 8.07
N GLN A 194 6.91 -11.11 7.90
CA GLN A 194 6.00 -10.92 6.78
C GLN A 194 4.56 -10.82 7.25
N CYS A 195 3.87 -9.74 6.88
CA CYS A 195 2.42 -9.63 6.99
C CYS A 195 1.78 -9.74 5.61
N LYS A 196 1.24 -10.91 5.25
CA LYS A 196 0.64 -11.12 3.92
C LYS A 196 -0.52 -10.14 3.66
N PRO A 197 -0.63 -9.58 2.43
CA PRO A 197 0.06 -9.98 1.20
C PRO A 197 1.40 -9.27 0.94
N LEU A 198 1.94 -8.51 1.91
CA LEU A 198 3.19 -7.79 1.75
C LEU A 198 4.38 -8.75 1.59
N SER A 199 5.46 -8.27 0.99
CA SER A 199 6.72 -9.00 0.86
C SER A 199 7.38 -9.19 2.23
N PRO A 200 8.22 -10.22 2.43
CA PRO A 200 8.98 -10.34 3.67
C PRO A 200 9.86 -9.11 3.90
N GLY A 201 9.77 -8.52 5.09
CA GLY A 201 10.44 -7.28 5.47
C GLY A 201 9.71 -6.02 5.03
N GLU A 202 8.61 -6.12 4.27
CA GLU A 202 7.81 -4.97 3.86
C GLU A 202 6.75 -4.63 4.93
N ILE A 203 6.68 -3.35 5.29
CA ILE A 203 5.62 -2.79 6.14
C ILE A 203 4.93 -1.60 5.46
N LEU A 204 3.66 -1.40 5.80
CA LEU A 204 2.86 -0.23 5.42
C LEU A 204 2.54 0.61 6.65
N GLY A 205 2.24 1.90 6.46
CA GLY A 205 1.79 2.77 7.55
C GLY A 205 0.51 2.31 8.25
N CYS A 206 -0.24 1.35 7.69
CA CYS A 206 -1.47 0.78 8.23
C CYS A 206 -1.44 -0.76 8.37
N THR A 207 -0.30 -1.40 8.07
CA THR A 207 -0.17 -2.86 8.12
C THR A 207 1.25 -3.25 8.49
N SER A 208 1.43 -3.83 9.68
CA SER A 208 2.71 -4.27 10.22
C SER A 208 2.58 -5.60 10.95
N PRO A 209 3.63 -6.44 10.95
CA PRO A 209 3.61 -7.73 11.64
C PRO A 209 3.68 -7.55 13.16
N ARG A 210 3.18 -8.56 13.88
CA ARG A 210 3.51 -8.78 15.28
C ARG A 210 4.79 -9.60 15.37
N LEU A 211 5.71 -9.15 16.21
CA LEU A 211 7.02 -9.76 16.38
C LEU A 211 7.00 -10.72 17.56
N ALA A 212 7.98 -11.62 17.60
CA ALA A 212 8.16 -12.53 18.72
C ALA A 212 8.62 -11.75 19.96
N GLU A 213 8.21 -12.19 21.15
CA GLU A 213 8.53 -11.52 22.41
C GLU A 213 10.04 -11.46 22.70
N ASP A 214 10.81 -12.37 22.12
CA ASP A 214 12.27 -12.45 22.24
C ASP A 214 13.03 -11.63 21.19
N THR A 215 12.34 -10.70 20.51
CA THR A 215 12.98 -9.76 19.58
C THR A 215 13.54 -8.58 20.35
N ASP A 216 14.86 -8.39 20.31
CA ASP A 216 15.56 -7.34 21.07
C ASP A 216 15.41 -5.95 20.42
N ALA A 217 15.39 -5.87 19.08
CA ALA A 217 15.24 -4.60 18.38
C ALA A 217 14.60 -4.73 16.99
N VAL A 218 13.87 -3.69 16.59
CA VAL A 218 13.44 -3.44 15.21
C VAL A 218 14.44 -2.51 14.56
N VAL A 219 14.92 -2.88 13.37
CA VAL A 219 15.74 -2.02 12.52
C VAL A 219 14.96 -1.75 11.23
N TYR A 220 14.53 -0.50 11.07
CA TYR A 220 13.85 -0.02 9.88
C TYR A 220 14.83 0.66 8.93
N LEU A 221 14.93 0.14 7.71
CA LEU A 221 15.66 0.76 6.61
C LEU A 221 14.70 1.65 5.83
N GLY A 222 14.91 2.97 5.91
CA GLY A 222 14.10 3.93 5.16
C GLY A 222 14.12 5.34 5.73
N ASP A 223 13.61 6.27 4.93
CA ASP A 223 13.40 7.65 5.32
C ASP A 223 12.05 7.84 6.02
N GLY A 224 12.00 8.86 6.89
CA GLY A 224 10.80 9.21 7.62
C GLY A 224 10.34 8.19 8.68
N ARG A 225 9.30 8.56 9.42
CA ARG A 225 8.81 7.81 10.58
C ARG A 225 7.48 7.11 10.34
N PHE A 226 6.71 7.52 9.33
CA PHE A 226 5.34 7.04 9.10
C PHE A 226 5.23 5.50 9.05
N HIS A 227 6.10 4.81 8.32
CA HIS A 227 6.07 3.34 8.24
C HIS A 227 6.62 2.69 9.51
N LEU A 228 7.70 3.24 10.07
CA LEU A 228 8.29 2.77 11.32
C LEU A 228 7.30 2.84 12.49
N GLU A 229 6.56 3.93 12.62
CA GLU A 229 5.54 4.10 13.65
C GLU A 229 4.47 3.00 13.59
N SER A 230 4.16 2.48 12.40
CA SER A 230 3.20 1.37 12.25
C SER A 230 3.67 0.10 12.96
N ILE A 231 4.95 -0.26 12.84
CA ILE A 231 5.48 -1.44 13.53
C ILE A 231 5.73 -1.16 15.02
N MET A 232 6.06 0.07 15.39
CA MET A 232 6.14 0.49 16.79
C MET A 232 4.77 0.38 17.48
N ILE A 233 3.70 0.88 16.86
CA ILE A 233 2.33 0.78 17.39
C ILE A 233 1.94 -0.68 17.60
N ALA A 234 2.28 -1.56 16.66
CA ALA A 234 1.99 -2.99 16.73
C ALA A 234 2.82 -3.71 17.81
N ASN A 235 3.99 -3.17 18.18
CA ASN A 235 4.96 -3.82 19.06
C ASN A 235 5.57 -2.81 20.07
N PRO A 236 4.79 -2.24 20.99
CA PRO A 236 5.19 -1.09 21.81
C PRO A 236 6.33 -1.37 22.81
N GLY A 237 6.65 -2.64 23.07
CA GLY A 237 7.70 -3.05 24.00
C GLY A 237 9.08 -3.25 23.37
N ILE A 238 9.19 -3.16 22.04
CA ILE A 238 10.44 -3.47 21.32
C ILE A 238 11.13 -2.17 20.89
N PRO A 239 12.38 -1.92 21.31
CA PRO A 239 13.18 -0.80 20.82
C PRO A 239 13.23 -0.74 19.30
N ALA A 240 12.93 0.42 18.73
CA ALA A 240 12.90 0.62 17.28
C ALA A 240 13.98 1.61 16.85
N TYR A 241 14.69 1.27 15.78
CA TYR A 241 15.74 2.07 15.21
C TYR A 241 15.48 2.35 13.74
N ARG A 242 15.83 3.54 13.29
CA ARG A 242 15.74 3.96 11.89
C ARG A 242 17.12 4.17 11.34
N TYR A 243 17.42 3.50 10.22
CA TYR A 243 18.54 3.83 9.37
C TYR A 243 18.03 4.57 8.14
N ASP A 244 18.43 5.82 8.00
CA ASP A 244 18.15 6.63 6.82
C ASP A 244 19.26 6.44 5.77
N PRO A 245 18.98 5.80 4.63
CA PRO A 245 20.01 5.48 3.65
C PRO A 245 20.56 6.70 2.90
N TYR A 246 19.86 7.85 2.95
CA TYR A 246 20.25 9.07 2.26
C TYR A 246 21.16 9.93 3.14
N SER A 247 20.76 10.15 4.39
CA SER A 247 21.57 10.93 5.35
C SER A 247 22.60 10.10 6.11
N LYS A 248 22.53 8.76 6.00
CA LYS A 248 23.36 7.79 6.75
C LYS A 248 23.23 7.93 8.27
N VAL A 249 22.11 8.47 8.74
CA VAL A 249 21.80 8.62 10.16
C VAL A 249 21.13 7.36 10.69
N PHE A 250 21.64 6.86 11.82
CA PHE A 250 21.03 5.79 12.60
C PHE A 250 20.55 6.34 13.94
N SER A 251 19.24 6.28 14.17
CA SER A 251 18.61 6.84 15.38
C SER A 251 17.69 5.81 16.03
N GLN A 252 17.68 5.80 17.37
CA GLN A 252 16.61 5.15 18.11
C GLN A 252 15.37 6.05 18.09
N GLU A 253 14.24 5.48 17.71
CA GLU A 253 12.98 6.19 17.53
C GLU A 253 12.02 5.81 18.66
N HIS A 254 11.30 6.81 19.19
CA HIS A 254 10.34 6.64 20.27
C HIS A 254 8.94 7.02 19.77
N TYR A 255 7.92 6.33 20.27
CA TYR A 255 6.52 6.64 19.96
C TYR A 255 5.74 6.80 21.25
N ASP A 256 4.96 7.87 21.34
CA ASP A 256 4.15 8.16 22.51
C ASP A 256 2.88 7.30 22.49
N HIS A 257 3.05 6.05 22.92
CA HIS A 257 1.99 5.06 22.91
C HIS A 257 0.84 5.44 23.85
N GLU A 258 1.14 6.06 25.01
CA GLU A 258 0.10 6.47 25.96
C GLU A 258 -0.74 7.60 25.40
N ARG A 259 -0.11 8.64 24.84
CA ARG A 259 -0.85 9.73 24.20
C ARG A 259 -1.71 9.24 23.06
N MET A 260 -1.17 8.36 22.20
CA MET A 260 -1.95 7.77 21.11
C MET A 260 -3.15 6.99 21.65
N ARG A 261 -2.92 6.06 22.59
CA ARG A 261 -3.99 5.26 23.21
C ARG A 261 -5.06 6.13 23.86
N HIS A 262 -4.66 7.11 24.67
CA HIS A 262 -5.58 8.02 25.35
C HIS A 262 -6.43 8.78 24.33
N SER A 263 -5.79 9.38 23.31
CA SER A 263 -6.51 10.10 22.26
C SER A 263 -7.49 9.21 21.51
N ARG A 264 -7.15 7.94 21.26
CA ARG A 264 -8.03 7.02 20.54
C ARG A 264 -9.19 6.55 21.40
N GLN A 265 -8.93 6.22 22.66
CA GLN A 265 -9.96 5.84 23.62
C GLN A 265 -10.93 7.00 23.92
N ASP A 266 -10.46 8.25 23.99
CA ASP A 266 -11.32 9.43 24.10
C ASP A 266 -12.27 9.56 22.91
N ALA A 267 -11.76 9.38 21.70
CA ALA A 267 -12.57 9.45 20.49
C ALA A 267 -13.65 8.34 20.49
N ILE A 268 -13.29 7.12 20.91
CA ILE A 268 -14.22 5.99 21.06
C ILE A 268 -15.29 6.30 22.11
N ARG A 269 -14.90 6.76 23.30
CA ARG A 269 -15.83 7.12 24.38
C ARG A 269 -16.81 8.20 23.94
N THR A 270 -16.30 9.23 23.27
CA THR A 270 -17.11 10.32 22.73
C THR A 270 -18.11 9.80 21.68
N ALA A 271 -17.65 8.93 20.78
CA ALA A 271 -18.49 8.36 19.73
C ALA A 271 -19.55 7.37 20.24
N ALA A 272 -19.32 6.68 21.36
CA ALA A 272 -20.31 5.76 21.94
C ALA A 272 -21.65 6.46 22.26
N GLY A 273 -21.60 7.75 22.62
CA GLY A 273 -22.76 8.60 22.86
C GLY A 273 -23.37 9.25 21.61
N ALA A 274 -22.84 9.00 20.41
CA ALA A 274 -23.31 9.62 19.17
C ALA A 274 -24.75 9.20 18.83
N ARG A 275 -25.60 10.21 18.56
CA ARG A 275 -26.99 10.00 18.14
C ARG A 275 -27.06 9.73 16.63
N CYS A 276 -26.26 10.44 15.84
CA CYS A 276 -26.17 10.23 14.40
C CYS A 276 -24.72 9.96 13.97
N TRP A 277 -24.54 8.95 13.13
CA TRP A 277 -23.22 8.52 12.65
C TRP A 277 -22.99 8.95 11.20
N GLY A 278 -21.75 9.23 10.85
CA GLY A 278 -21.34 9.48 9.47
C GLY A 278 -20.40 8.39 9.00
N LEU A 279 -20.77 7.69 7.94
CA LEU A 279 -19.94 6.66 7.32
C LEU A 279 -19.28 7.22 6.07
N ILE A 280 -17.95 7.32 6.09
CA ILE A 280 -17.17 7.81 4.96
C ILE A 280 -16.60 6.60 4.20
N LEU A 281 -16.92 6.49 2.92
CA LEU A 281 -16.25 5.57 2.02
C LEU A 281 -15.18 6.32 1.24
N GLY A 282 -13.91 5.99 1.49
CA GLY A 282 -12.78 6.51 0.74
C GLY A 282 -12.85 6.03 -0.71
N THR A 283 -12.87 6.95 -1.66
CA THR A 283 -12.90 6.60 -3.09
C THR A 283 -11.50 6.50 -3.69
N LEU A 284 -10.43 6.64 -2.89
CA LEU A 284 -9.06 6.57 -3.37
C LEU A 284 -8.47 5.15 -3.34
N GLY A 285 -8.14 4.62 -4.51
CA GLY A 285 -7.55 3.30 -4.70
C GLY A 285 -8.39 2.18 -4.06
N ARG A 286 -7.73 1.35 -3.24
CA ARG A 286 -8.30 0.28 -2.41
C ARG A 286 -8.47 0.68 -0.95
N GLN A 287 -8.36 1.98 -0.64
CA GLN A 287 -8.48 2.45 0.74
C GLN A 287 -9.91 2.22 1.26
N GLY A 288 -10.91 2.40 0.41
CA GLY A 288 -12.29 2.06 0.70
C GLY A 288 -12.62 0.59 0.51
N SER A 289 -13.57 0.10 1.30
CA SER A 289 -14.14 -1.24 1.18
C SER A 289 -15.65 -1.19 1.34
N LEU A 290 -16.37 -1.55 0.27
CA LEU A 290 -17.83 -1.65 0.32
C LEU A 290 -18.31 -2.68 1.33
N SER A 291 -17.56 -3.76 1.52
CA SER A 291 -17.94 -4.79 2.49
C SER A 291 -17.82 -4.29 3.93
N ILE A 292 -16.75 -3.57 4.28
CA ILE A 292 -16.60 -2.94 5.60
C ILE A 292 -17.72 -1.91 5.82
N LEU A 293 -18.01 -1.09 4.80
CA LEU A 293 -19.11 -0.13 4.86
C LEU A 293 -20.45 -0.84 5.13
N GLN A 294 -20.77 -1.88 4.35
CA GLN A 294 -22.01 -2.64 4.52
C GLN A 294 -22.10 -3.30 5.91
N HIS A 295 -20.98 -3.80 6.42
CA HIS A 295 -20.91 -4.34 7.78
C HIS A 295 -21.26 -3.25 8.80
N LEU A 296 -20.61 -2.08 8.75
CA LEU A 296 -20.90 -0.93 9.62
C LEU A 296 -22.36 -0.49 9.53
N GLU A 297 -22.89 -0.38 8.31
CA GLU A 297 -24.31 -0.05 8.09
C GLU A 297 -25.23 -1.07 8.77
N SER A 298 -24.93 -2.37 8.64
CA SER A 298 -25.74 -3.43 9.24
C SER A 298 -25.75 -3.35 10.77
N ARG A 299 -24.60 -3.06 11.39
CA ARG A 299 -24.47 -2.91 12.84
C ARG A 299 -25.22 -1.69 13.35
N LEU A 300 -25.06 -0.53 12.68
CA LEU A 300 -25.79 0.68 13.05
C LEU A 300 -27.31 0.53 12.90
N ARG A 301 -27.79 -0.13 11.83
CA ARG A 301 -29.23 -0.46 11.68
C ARG A 301 -29.74 -1.37 12.79
N ALA A 302 -28.99 -2.43 13.13
CA ALA A 302 -29.36 -3.37 14.19
C ALA A 302 -29.47 -2.69 15.57
N LEU A 303 -28.65 -1.65 15.80
CA LEU A 303 -28.66 -0.84 17.03
C LEU A 303 -29.65 0.34 16.97
N GLY A 304 -30.41 0.50 15.89
CA GLY A 304 -31.34 1.63 15.71
C GLY A 304 -30.65 2.99 15.63
N ARG A 305 -29.36 3.04 15.28
CA ARG A 305 -28.57 4.28 15.21
C ARG A 305 -28.66 4.87 13.79
N PRO A 306 -29.19 6.09 13.61
CA PRO A 306 -29.25 6.72 12.29
C PRO A 306 -27.84 7.05 11.79
N PHE A 307 -27.67 6.98 10.48
CA PHE A 307 -26.40 7.34 9.85
C PHE A 307 -26.57 7.93 8.45
N VAL A 308 -25.57 8.71 8.03
CA VAL A 308 -25.42 9.22 6.67
C VAL A 308 -24.20 8.61 5.99
N ARG A 309 -24.25 8.50 4.67
CA ARG A 309 -23.16 7.96 3.85
C ARG A 309 -22.54 9.06 3.03
N VAL A 310 -21.23 9.16 3.04
CA VAL A 310 -20.49 10.17 2.29
C VAL A 310 -19.34 9.50 1.55
N LEU A 311 -19.26 9.73 0.24
CA LEU A 311 -18.15 9.26 -0.58
C LEU A 311 -17.16 10.41 -0.74
N LEU A 312 -15.91 10.22 -0.33
CA LEU A 312 -14.88 11.24 -0.40
C LEU A 312 -13.60 10.66 -0.99
N SER A 313 -13.01 11.38 -1.95
CA SER A 313 -11.62 11.10 -2.34
C SER A 313 -10.69 11.48 -1.19
N GLU A 314 -10.77 12.73 -0.74
CA GLU A 314 -9.95 13.25 0.34
C GLU A 314 -10.80 13.75 1.49
N ILE A 315 -10.40 13.35 2.70
CA ILE A 315 -11.10 13.63 3.95
C ILE A 315 -10.41 14.81 4.62
N PHE A 316 -11.10 15.94 4.69
CA PHE A 316 -10.60 17.16 5.34
C PHE A 316 -11.57 17.63 6.43
N PRO A 317 -11.07 18.23 7.53
CA PRO A 317 -11.92 18.78 8.58
C PRO A 317 -12.99 19.74 8.06
N SER A 318 -12.64 20.60 7.08
CA SER A 318 -13.57 21.55 6.47
C SER A 318 -14.76 20.89 5.77
N LYS A 319 -14.56 19.77 5.07
CA LYS A 319 -15.64 19.02 4.41
C LYS A 319 -16.58 18.39 5.43
N LEU A 320 -16.04 17.80 6.49
CA LEU A 320 -16.85 17.13 7.51
C LEU A 320 -17.66 18.10 8.37
N ARG A 321 -17.18 19.35 8.57
CA ARG A 321 -17.93 20.41 9.25
C ARG A 321 -19.24 20.79 8.56
N LEU A 322 -19.40 20.50 7.27
CA LEU A 322 -20.63 20.77 6.52
C LEU A 322 -21.82 19.88 6.94
N PHE A 323 -21.59 18.86 7.79
CA PHE A 323 -22.62 17.95 8.28
C PHE A 323 -22.84 18.16 9.79
N PRO A 324 -23.53 19.22 10.21
CA PRO A 324 -23.72 19.54 11.63
C PRO A 324 -24.50 18.47 12.38
N ALA A 325 -25.35 17.70 11.69
CA ALA A 325 -26.17 16.63 12.28
C ALA A 325 -25.40 15.34 12.60
N VAL A 326 -24.18 15.12 12.09
CA VAL A 326 -23.39 13.91 12.36
C VAL A 326 -22.59 14.07 13.63
N ASP A 327 -22.75 13.24 14.65
CA ASP A 327 -22.04 13.37 15.93
C ASP A 327 -20.67 12.67 15.93
N ALA A 328 -20.52 11.57 15.19
CA ALA A 328 -19.28 10.81 15.06
C ALA A 328 -19.07 10.30 13.64
N TRP A 329 -17.81 10.25 13.20
CA TRP A 329 -17.42 9.78 11.88
C TRP A 329 -16.69 8.45 11.96
N VAL A 330 -16.98 7.55 11.03
CA VAL A 330 -16.18 6.35 10.77
C VAL A 330 -15.66 6.46 9.35
N GLN A 331 -14.33 6.42 9.19
CA GLN A 331 -13.72 6.42 7.88
C GLN A 331 -13.32 5.01 7.46
N VAL A 332 -13.86 4.56 6.33
CA VAL A 332 -13.42 3.38 5.59
C VAL A 332 -12.48 3.88 4.49
N ALA A 333 -11.29 4.31 4.90
CA ALA A 333 -10.22 4.85 4.03
C ALA A 333 -8.85 4.54 4.65
N CYS A 334 -7.90 5.50 4.63
CA CYS A 334 -6.60 5.35 5.28
C CYS A 334 -6.71 5.39 6.82
N PRO A 335 -6.36 4.33 7.56
CA PRO A 335 -6.46 4.29 9.03
C PRO A 335 -5.68 5.38 9.76
N ARG A 336 -4.58 5.85 9.14
CA ARG A 336 -3.71 6.89 9.72
C ARG A 336 -4.36 8.27 9.79
N LEU A 337 -5.46 8.52 9.07
CA LEU A 337 -6.26 9.74 9.22
C LEU A 337 -6.87 9.84 10.63
N SER A 338 -7.34 8.72 11.18
CA SER A 338 -7.87 8.68 12.55
C SER A 338 -6.74 8.71 13.58
N ILE A 339 -5.67 7.94 13.35
CA ILE A 339 -4.58 7.76 14.31
C ILE A 339 -3.76 9.04 14.46
N ASP A 340 -3.31 9.64 13.36
CA ASP A 340 -2.41 10.80 13.40
C ASP A 340 -3.15 12.13 13.39
N TRP A 341 -4.25 12.22 12.63
CA TRP A 341 -4.94 13.47 12.35
C TRP A 341 -6.31 13.58 13.02
N GLY A 342 -6.73 12.57 13.78
CA GLY A 342 -8.08 12.50 14.34
C GLY A 342 -8.45 13.70 15.23
N GLN A 343 -7.47 14.28 15.94
CA GLN A 343 -7.67 15.46 16.79
C GLN A 343 -7.87 16.76 16.00
N ALA A 344 -7.52 16.80 14.71
CA ALA A 344 -7.77 17.97 13.85
C ALA A 344 -9.24 18.10 13.43
N PHE A 345 -10.06 17.07 13.68
CA PHE A 345 -11.48 17.06 13.39
C PHE A 345 -12.28 17.52 14.61
N GLY A 346 -13.27 18.38 14.40
CA GLY A 346 -14.13 18.89 15.49
C GLY A 346 -15.08 17.84 16.08
N LYS A 347 -15.17 16.65 15.48
CA LYS A 347 -15.97 15.51 15.91
C LYS A 347 -15.12 14.24 15.80
N PRO A 348 -15.33 13.21 16.63
CA PRO A 348 -14.49 12.02 16.64
C PRO A 348 -14.47 11.36 15.26
N LEU A 349 -13.26 11.14 14.73
CA LEU A 349 -13.01 10.40 13.50
C LEU A 349 -12.39 9.05 13.86
N LEU A 350 -13.15 7.98 13.64
CA LEU A 350 -12.79 6.61 14.01
C LEU A 350 -12.31 5.80 12.80
N THR A 351 -11.41 4.86 13.05
CA THR A 351 -11.19 3.74 12.13
C THR A 351 -12.37 2.75 12.21
N PRO A 352 -12.52 1.82 11.25
CA PRO A 352 -13.56 0.80 11.32
C PRO A 352 -13.41 -0.10 12.56
N TYR A 353 -12.18 -0.43 12.97
CA TYR A 353 -11.89 -1.15 14.21
C TYR A 353 -12.42 -0.39 15.43
N GLU A 354 -12.06 0.89 15.57
CA GLU A 354 -12.47 1.73 16.69
C GLU A 354 -14.00 1.89 16.75
N ALA A 355 -14.68 1.92 15.60
CA ALA A 355 -16.13 1.95 15.53
C ALA A 355 -16.76 0.67 16.11
N MET A 356 -16.18 -0.50 15.86
CA MET A 356 -16.67 -1.76 16.46
C MET A 356 -16.49 -1.76 17.98
N VAL A 357 -15.41 -1.18 18.49
CA VAL A 357 -15.22 -0.98 19.93
C VAL A 357 -16.27 0.00 20.49
N ALA A 358 -16.48 1.14 19.82
CA ALA A 358 -17.45 2.15 20.25
C ALA A 358 -18.91 1.65 20.24
N LEU A 359 -19.23 0.73 19.33
CA LEU A 359 -20.53 0.07 19.24
C LEU A 359 -20.66 -1.17 20.16
N GLN A 360 -19.63 -1.47 20.96
CA GLN A 360 -19.58 -2.61 21.89
C GLN A 360 -19.67 -3.99 21.21
N ASP A 361 -19.28 -4.07 19.93
CA ASP A 361 -19.25 -5.34 19.20
C ASP A 361 -18.01 -6.17 19.55
N ILE A 362 -16.92 -5.49 19.92
CA ILE A 362 -15.66 -6.09 20.35
C ILE A 362 -15.05 -5.28 21.50
N GLU A 363 -14.17 -5.91 22.27
CA GLU A 363 -13.34 -5.22 23.24
C GLU A 363 -12.13 -4.53 22.58
N TRP A 364 -11.62 -3.51 23.25
CA TRP A 364 -10.38 -2.85 22.86
C TRP A 364 -9.19 -3.82 22.91
N GLN A 365 -8.50 -3.95 21.80
CA GLN A 365 -7.32 -4.78 21.63
C GLN A 365 -6.06 -4.05 22.08
N GLN A 366 -5.22 -4.76 22.84
CA GLN A 366 -3.88 -4.31 23.20
C GLN A 366 -2.83 -5.34 22.76
N PRO A 367 -1.77 -4.91 22.04
CA PRO A 367 -1.54 -3.60 21.46
C PRO A 367 -2.51 -3.26 20.32
N TYR A 368 -2.53 -1.98 19.93
CA TYR A 368 -3.45 -1.46 18.90
C TYR A 368 -3.21 -2.18 17.55
N PRO A 369 -4.26 -2.65 16.86
CA PRO A 369 -4.11 -3.44 15.66
C PRO A 369 -3.68 -2.58 14.46
N MET A 370 -2.57 -2.98 13.83
CA MET A 370 -2.07 -2.42 12.56
C MET A 370 -2.17 -3.50 11.49
N ASP A 371 -3.37 -3.98 11.20
CA ASP A 371 -3.64 -5.18 10.39
C ASP A 371 -4.59 -4.92 9.20
N PHE A 372 -4.73 -3.66 8.77
CA PHE A 372 -5.80 -3.24 7.85
C PHE A 372 -5.83 -4.01 6.51
N TYR A 373 -4.66 -4.35 5.96
CA TYR A 373 -4.52 -5.21 4.78
C TYR A 373 -3.98 -6.60 5.11
N ALA A 374 -3.89 -6.99 6.39
CA ALA A 374 -3.41 -8.32 6.76
C ALA A 374 -4.41 -9.40 6.31
N SER A 375 -3.88 -10.47 5.71
CA SER A 375 -4.68 -11.67 5.40
C SER A 375 -5.18 -12.37 6.66
N GLN A 376 -4.42 -12.29 7.75
CA GLN A 376 -4.79 -12.79 9.08
C GLN A 376 -5.22 -11.61 9.97
N SER A 377 -6.20 -10.85 9.50
CA SER A 377 -6.74 -9.71 10.26
C SER A 377 -7.75 -10.15 11.32
N LEU A 378 -7.93 -9.30 12.33
CA LEU A 378 -8.67 -9.62 13.55
C LEU A 378 -10.19 -9.63 13.39
N GLY A 379 -10.74 -9.08 12.30
CA GLY A 379 -12.18 -9.11 12.10
C GLY A 379 -12.68 -8.38 10.85
N PRO A 380 -14.01 -8.30 10.68
CA PRO A 380 -14.67 -7.77 9.48
C PRO A 380 -14.53 -6.25 9.28
N TRP A 381 -13.69 -5.58 10.05
CA TRP A 381 -13.33 -4.16 9.93
C TRP A 381 -12.05 -3.93 9.11
N THR A 382 -11.50 -4.98 8.49
CA THR A 382 -10.30 -4.92 7.64
C THR A 382 -10.60 -5.37 6.21
N VAL A 383 -9.73 -5.00 5.27
CA VAL A 383 -9.99 -5.19 3.82
C VAL A 383 -9.89 -6.64 3.38
N ASN A 384 -9.01 -7.42 4.00
CA ASN A 384 -8.68 -8.77 3.54
C ASN A 384 -9.24 -9.89 4.44
N HIS A 385 -10.05 -9.57 5.47
CA HIS A 385 -10.73 -10.55 6.29
C HIS A 385 -11.65 -11.44 5.44
N ALA A 386 -11.76 -12.73 5.78
CA ALA A 386 -12.54 -13.69 4.98
C ALA A 386 -14.02 -13.29 4.82
N GLY A 387 -14.60 -12.66 5.85
CA GLY A 387 -15.96 -12.13 5.80
C GLY A 387 -16.12 -10.83 5.00
N THR A 388 -15.02 -10.16 4.63
CA THR A 388 -15.05 -8.90 3.84
C THR A 388 -14.66 -9.09 2.38
N GLN A 389 -14.05 -10.22 2.04
CA GLN A 389 -13.79 -10.56 0.65
C GLN A 389 -15.11 -10.89 -0.06
N PRO A 390 -15.30 -10.43 -1.32
CA PRO A 390 -16.43 -10.89 -2.13
C PRO A 390 -16.41 -12.41 -2.16
N ARG A 391 -17.57 -13.07 -1.93
CA ARG A 391 -17.71 -14.52 -2.15
C ARG A 391 -17.28 -14.79 -3.59
N GLY A 392 -16.07 -15.30 -3.77
CA GLY A 392 -15.56 -15.59 -5.10
C GLY A 392 -16.52 -16.53 -5.81
N HIS A 393 -16.81 -16.27 -7.09
CA HIS A 393 -17.22 -17.35 -7.98
C HIS A 393 -16.22 -18.48 -7.79
N GLY A 394 -16.70 -19.60 -7.28
CA GLY A 394 -15.87 -20.66 -6.70
C GLY A 394 -14.71 -21.06 -7.61
N ARG A 395 -13.53 -21.22 -7.03
CA ARG A 395 -12.61 -22.23 -7.53
C ARG A 395 -13.38 -23.56 -7.46
N PRO A 396 -13.55 -24.30 -8.56
CA PRO A 396 -14.04 -25.66 -8.46
C PRO A 396 -13.11 -26.40 -7.50
N ALA A 397 -13.67 -27.05 -6.49
CA ALA A 397 -12.94 -27.97 -5.65
C ALA A 397 -12.22 -28.95 -6.58
N GLN A 398 -10.90 -29.07 -6.44
CA GLN A 398 -10.22 -30.25 -6.94
C GLN A 398 -10.79 -31.42 -6.13
N VAL A 399 -11.72 -32.14 -6.73
CA VAL A 399 -12.12 -33.46 -6.27
C VAL A 399 -10.84 -34.29 -6.32
N GLY A 400 -10.30 -34.62 -5.14
CA GLY A 400 -9.22 -35.59 -5.02
C GLY A 400 -9.72 -36.92 -5.56
N SER A 401 -8.99 -37.51 -6.50
CA SER A 401 -9.17 -38.92 -6.81
C SER A 401 -8.75 -39.72 -5.59
N MET A 402 -9.71 -40.39 -4.97
CA MET A 402 -9.42 -41.55 -4.14
C MET A 402 -9.34 -42.78 -5.04
N ALA A 403 -8.27 -43.55 -4.83
CA ALA A 403 -7.95 -44.88 -5.36
C ALA A 403 -7.67 -44.99 -6.87
#